data_AF-A0A399HS04-F1
#
_entry.id   AF-A0A399HS04-F1
#
_cell.length_a   1.000
_cell.length_b   1.000
_cell.length_c   1.000
_cell.angle_alpha   90.00
_cell.angle_beta   90.00
_cell.angle_gamma   90.00
#
_symmetry.space_group_name_H-M   'P 1'
#
loop_
_entity.id
_entity.type
_entity.pdbx_description
1 polymer ?
#
loop_
_entity_poly.entity_id
_entity_poly.type
_entity_poly.pdbx_seq_one_letter_code
_entity_poly.pdbx_strand_id
1 'polypeptide(L)'
;MSISLSHDEPATTPTLDTNNSVTSQNEYARLPSTPATTSFETDYDIAKGTSSFGKRHNKTHTLCRRCVNWGEKAKRRKTTGTGRMRYLKTVNRKFSNGFQTGAPKGSKGPTVKSS
;
A
#
# COMPACT_ATOMS: atom_id res chain seq x y z
N MET A 1 36.94 -69.32 9.59
CA MET A 1 35.88 -68.62 10.33
C MET A 1 35.45 -67.43 9.50
N SER A 2 34.14 -67.30 9.30
CA SER A 2 33.41 -66.42 8.39
C SER A 2 33.64 -64.93 8.61
N ILE A 3 33.52 -64.11 7.56
CA ILE A 3 32.97 -62.73 7.47
C ILE A 3 32.81 -62.48 5.94
N SER A 4 31.63 -62.44 5.32
CA SER A 4 30.55 -61.44 5.31
C SER A 4 30.88 -60.10 4.62
N LEU A 5 29.98 -59.75 3.69
CA LEU A 5 29.59 -58.44 3.16
C LEU A 5 30.37 -57.82 1.98
N SER A 6 29.66 -57.86 0.85
CA SER A 6 29.50 -56.82 -0.17
C SER A 6 29.75 -55.40 0.32
N HIS A 7 30.31 -54.53 -0.53
CA HIS A 7 29.61 -53.42 -1.19
C HIS A 7 30.60 -52.72 -2.13
N ASP A 8 30.17 -52.60 -3.39
CA ASP A 8 30.79 -51.79 -4.43
C ASP A 8 30.62 -50.29 -4.20
N GLU A 9 31.44 -49.52 -4.94
CA GLU A 9 31.39 -48.09 -5.28
C GLU A 9 32.05 -47.07 -4.30
N PRO A 10 32.51 -45.89 -4.79
CA PRO A 10 33.54 -45.70 -5.81
C PRO A 10 34.55 -44.56 -5.49
N ALA A 11 35.59 -44.50 -6.32
CA ALA A 11 36.33 -43.32 -6.78
C ALA A 11 36.76 -42.22 -5.77
N THR A 12 38.03 -42.34 -5.37
CA THR A 12 39.10 -41.33 -5.42
C THR A 12 38.80 -39.86 -5.05
N THR A 13 39.38 -39.44 -3.92
CA THR A 13 39.55 -38.05 -3.49
C THR A 13 40.99 -37.54 -3.83
N PRO A 14 41.46 -36.36 -3.37
CA PRO A 14 41.81 -35.21 -4.21
C PRO A 14 43.32 -34.90 -4.24
N THR A 15 43.81 -34.15 -5.23
CA THR A 15 45.07 -33.40 -5.06
C THR A 15 45.03 -32.05 -5.78
N LEU A 16 45.13 -30.99 -4.97
CA LEU A 16 45.64 -29.69 -5.40
C LEU A 16 47.17 -29.72 -5.31
N ASP A 17 47.80 -28.86 -6.13
CA ASP A 17 49.15 -28.30 -6.07
C ASP A 17 49.90 -28.53 -7.39
N THR A 18 50.60 -27.59 -8.02
CA THR A 18 50.77 -26.14 -7.88
C THR A 18 51.47 -25.68 -9.18
N ASN A 19 51.23 -24.43 -9.59
CA ASN A 19 52.14 -23.56 -10.34
C ASN A 19 52.79 -24.07 -11.65
N ASN A 20 52.32 -23.56 -12.79
CA ASN A 20 53.22 -23.32 -13.92
C ASN A 20 52.97 -21.95 -14.58
N SER A 21 54.08 -21.23 -14.74
CA SER A 21 54.22 -19.85 -15.16
C SER A 21 53.80 -19.67 -16.62
N VAL A 22 52.85 -18.76 -16.86
CA VAL A 22 52.42 -18.37 -18.21
C VAL A 22 53.44 -17.39 -18.77
N THR A 23 54.27 -17.84 -19.71
CA THR A 23 54.95 -16.96 -20.66
C THR A 23 54.30 -17.11 -22.02
N SER A 24 53.73 -15.98 -22.48
CA SER A 24 53.43 -15.55 -23.85
C SER A 24 53.66 -16.59 -24.95
N GLN A 25 52.58 -16.98 -25.64
CA GLN A 25 52.35 -16.69 -27.07
C GLN A 25 50.87 -16.95 -27.35
N ASN A 26 50.10 -15.92 -27.72
CA ASN A 26 49.16 -16.08 -28.82
C ASN A 26 48.70 -14.73 -29.36
N GLU A 27 49.13 -14.57 -30.60
CA GLU A 27 49.00 -13.46 -31.50
C GLU A 27 47.56 -13.30 -31.98
N TYR A 28 47.15 -12.04 -32.09
CA TYR A 28 46.00 -11.48 -32.74
C TYR A 28 45.32 -12.33 -33.84
N ALA A 29 44.17 -12.91 -33.52
CA ALA A 29 43.06 -13.12 -34.45
C ALA A 29 41.70 -13.12 -33.73
N ARG A 30 41.37 -12.01 -33.03
CA ARG A 30 39.98 -11.74 -32.61
C ARG A 30 39.21 -11.20 -33.81
N LEU A 31 38.52 -12.08 -34.52
CA LEU A 31 37.39 -11.69 -35.36
C LEU A 31 36.31 -11.04 -34.46
N PRO A 32 35.70 -9.91 -34.84
CA PRO A 32 34.55 -9.39 -34.11
C PRO A 32 33.36 -10.33 -34.35
N SER A 33 32.96 -11.06 -33.31
CA SER A 33 31.65 -11.71 -33.28
C SER A 33 30.58 -10.61 -33.34
N THR A 34 29.97 -10.44 -34.51
CA THR A 34 28.78 -9.61 -34.69
C THR A 34 27.69 -10.13 -33.74
N PRO A 35 27.11 -9.31 -32.83
CA PRO A 35 25.88 -9.70 -32.19
C PRO A 35 24.78 -9.73 -33.27
N ALA A 36 24.13 -10.87 -33.43
CA ALA A 36 22.92 -10.97 -34.24
C ALA A 36 21.86 -10.04 -33.62
N THR A 37 21.61 -8.89 -34.24
CA THR A 37 20.43 -8.07 -33.96
C THR A 37 19.21 -8.81 -34.51
N THR A 38 18.63 -9.69 -33.68
CA THR A 38 17.21 -10.02 -33.79
C THR A 38 16.47 -8.92 -33.04
N SER A 39 16.10 -7.88 -33.76
CA SER A 39 15.24 -6.80 -33.30
C SER A 39 13.83 -7.31 -33.05
N PHE A 40 13.53 -7.70 -31.82
CA PHE A 40 12.19 -7.65 -31.24
C PHE A 40 12.34 -7.29 -29.76
N GLU A 41 12.44 -5.98 -29.49
CA GLU A 41 12.27 -5.41 -28.16
C GLU A 41 10.88 -5.77 -27.64
N THR A 42 10.78 -6.71 -26.71
CA THR A 42 9.63 -6.79 -25.82
C THR A 42 9.88 -5.91 -24.61
N ASP A 43 9.83 -4.61 -24.82
CA ASP A 43 9.91 -3.56 -23.79
C ASP A 43 8.59 -3.39 -23.00
N TYR A 44 7.81 -4.45 -22.82
CA TYR A 44 6.41 -4.30 -22.38
C TYR A 44 6.04 -4.81 -20.98
N ASP A 45 6.87 -5.57 -20.26
CA ASP A 45 6.38 -6.27 -19.06
C ASP A 45 7.23 -6.14 -17.77
N ILE A 46 7.92 -5.01 -17.55
CA ILE A 46 8.50 -4.67 -16.22
C ILE A 46 7.77 -3.49 -15.53
N ALA A 47 6.90 -2.77 -16.25
CA ALA A 47 6.34 -1.49 -15.80
C ALA A 47 4.93 -1.56 -15.18
N LYS A 48 4.36 -2.75 -14.99
CA LYS A 48 2.99 -2.93 -14.48
C LYS A 48 3.02 -3.78 -13.22
N GLY A 49 2.35 -3.31 -12.16
CA GLY A 49 2.31 -4.00 -10.86
C GLY A 49 3.05 -3.24 -9.76
N THR A 50 3.76 -3.96 -8.88
CA THR A 50 4.38 -3.46 -7.64
C THR A 50 5.36 -2.31 -7.88
N SER A 51 6.19 -2.40 -8.92
CA SER A 51 7.16 -1.37 -9.34
C SER A 51 6.53 -0.01 -9.65
N SER A 52 5.26 -0.01 -10.08
CA SER A 52 4.51 1.20 -10.42
C SER A 52 3.83 1.88 -9.21
N PHE A 53 3.57 1.15 -8.11
CA PHE A 53 2.85 1.70 -6.96
C PHE A 53 3.71 2.65 -6.12
N GLY A 54 5.02 2.38 -6.00
CA GLY A 54 5.96 3.23 -5.25
C GLY A 54 6.15 4.63 -5.85
N LYS A 55 5.82 4.81 -7.12
CA LYS A 55 5.97 6.10 -7.84
C LYS A 55 4.70 6.97 -7.82
N ARG A 56 3.63 6.54 -7.14
CA ARG A 56 2.33 7.25 -7.15
C ARG A 56 2.22 8.29 -6.03
N HIS A 57 2.88 9.42 -6.18
CA HIS A 57 2.82 10.54 -5.21
C HIS A 57 1.75 11.59 -5.52
N ASN A 58 1.21 11.62 -6.74
CA ASN A 58 0.20 12.60 -7.13
C ASN A 58 -1.21 12.16 -6.71
N LYS A 59 -2.00 13.07 -6.13
CA LYS A 59 -3.40 12.82 -5.74
C LYS A 59 -4.35 13.45 -6.76
N THR A 60 -5.17 12.62 -7.41
CA THR A 60 -6.12 13.04 -8.45
C THR A 60 -7.48 13.43 -7.90
N HIS A 61 -7.92 12.79 -6.81
CA HIS A 61 -9.19 13.09 -6.17
C HIS A 61 -9.00 13.97 -4.94
N THR A 62 -9.86 14.98 -4.83
CA THR A 62 -9.99 15.86 -3.66
C THR A 62 -11.39 15.72 -3.05
N LEU A 63 -11.56 16.15 -1.80
CA LEU A 63 -12.85 16.07 -1.12
C LEU A 63 -13.90 16.92 -1.86
N CYS A 64 -14.82 16.25 -2.57
CA CYS A 64 -15.94 16.95 -3.20
C CYS A 64 -17.04 17.27 -2.17
N ARG A 65 -17.32 18.57 -1.99
CA ARG A 65 -18.38 19.05 -1.09
C ARG A 65 -19.79 19.03 -1.69
N ARG A 66 -19.93 18.86 -3.02
CA ARG A 66 -21.18 19.08 -3.77
C ARG A 66 -21.70 17.86 -4.54
N CYS A 67 -20.94 16.77 -4.58
CA CYS A 67 -21.22 15.65 -5.48
C CYS A 67 -22.24 14.66 -4.87
N VAL A 68 -23.53 14.98 -4.76
CA VAL A 68 -24.52 14.02 -4.21
C VAL A 68 -25.98 14.31 -4.59
N ASN A 69 -26.40 14.23 -5.87
CA ASN A 69 -27.85 14.23 -6.17
C ASN A 69 -28.31 13.32 -7.32
N TRP A 70 -27.42 12.56 -7.97
CA TRP A 70 -27.81 11.71 -9.11
C TRP A 70 -28.10 10.26 -8.73
N GLY A 71 -27.64 9.78 -7.57
CA GLY A 71 -27.86 8.41 -7.11
C GLY A 71 -28.67 8.34 -5.81
N GLU A 72 -29.70 7.49 -5.76
CA GLU A 72 -30.57 7.30 -4.60
C GLU A 72 -29.78 6.88 -3.34
N LYS A 73 -28.83 5.95 -3.48
CA LYS A 73 -27.95 5.53 -2.38
C LYS A 73 -27.10 6.67 -1.83
N ALA A 74 -26.62 7.57 -2.69
CA ALA A 74 -25.83 8.73 -2.26
C ALA A 74 -26.70 9.71 -1.46
N LYS A 75 -27.94 9.99 -1.93
CA LYS A 75 -28.93 10.79 -1.19
C LYS A 75 -29.20 10.20 0.19
N ARG A 76 -29.48 8.89 0.28
CA ARG A 76 -29.76 8.21 1.56
C ARG A 76 -28.62 8.32 2.58
N ARG A 77 -27.36 8.38 2.14
CA ARG A 77 -26.19 8.49 3.04
C ARG A 77 -25.96 9.89 3.59
N LYS A 78 -26.54 10.93 2.99
CA LYS A 78 -26.24 12.34 3.29
C LYS A 78 -27.48 13.20 3.57
N THR A 79 -28.65 12.58 3.69
CA THR A 79 -29.91 13.28 3.99
C THR A 79 -30.01 13.72 5.46
N THR A 80 -30.94 14.64 5.74
CA THR A 80 -31.28 15.11 7.09
C THR A 80 -31.59 13.92 8.00
N GLY A 81 -31.10 13.96 9.25
CA GLY A 81 -31.30 12.87 10.20
C GLY A 81 -30.18 11.84 10.28
N THR A 82 -29.26 11.78 9.29
CA THR A 82 -28.13 10.83 9.34
C THR A 82 -26.99 11.28 10.27
N GLY A 83 -26.97 12.56 10.68
CA GLY A 83 -25.95 13.14 11.56
C GLY A 83 -26.48 13.59 12.93
N ARG A 84 -25.61 14.23 13.73
CA ARG A 84 -25.89 14.62 15.13
C ARG A 84 -26.99 15.67 15.36
N MET A 85 -27.73 16.08 14.33
CA MET A 85 -28.86 17.05 14.33
C MET A 85 -28.83 18.05 15.50
N ARG A 86 -27.74 18.81 15.68
CA ARG A 86 -27.49 19.61 16.90
C ARG A 86 -28.66 20.52 17.26
N TYR A 87 -29.25 21.16 16.26
CA TYR A 87 -30.41 22.04 16.39
C TYR A 87 -31.73 21.26 16.34
N LEU A 88 -32.00 20.55 15.24
CA LEU A 88 -33.30 19.90 15.01
C LEU A 88 -33.68 18.88 16.09
N LYS A 89 -32.72 18.22 16.74
CA LYS A 89 -33.00 17.25 17.82
C LYS A 89 -33.73 17.86 19.03
N THR A 90 -33.50 19.15 19.31
CA THR A 90 -34.11 19.81 20.47
C THR A 90 -35.38 20.57 20.10
N VAL A 91 -35.64 20.80 18.81
CA VAL A 91 -36.78 21.60 18.33
C VAL A 91 -38.11 21.00 18.80
N ASN A 92 -38.31 19.69 18.69
CA ASN A 92 -39.57 19.05 19.10
C ASN A 92 -39.87 19.26 20.60
N ARG A 93 -38.84 19.20 21.44
CA ARG A 93 -38.96 19.48 22.88
C ARG A 93 -39.14 20.98 23.17
N LYS A 94 -38.52 21.85 22.40
CA LYS A 94 -38.74 23.31 22.52
C LYS A 94 -40.16 23.69 22.11
N PHE A 95 -40.73 22.99 21.11
CA PHE A 95 -42.10 23.17 20.65
C PHE A 95 -43.11 22.85 21.76
N SER A 96 -43.01 21.67 22.39
CA SER A 96 -43.89 21.32 23.53
C SER A 96 -43.75 22.27 24.72
N ASN A 97 -42.58 22.90 24.87
CA ASN A 97 -42.28 23.84 25.94
C ASN A 97 -42.57 25.30 25.55
N GLY A 98 -43.23 25.55 24.43
CA GLY A 98 -43.66 26.90 24.01
C GLY A 98 -42.51 27.86 23.66
N PHE A 99 -41.37 27.35 23.20
CA PHE A 99 -40.20 28.13 22.78
C PHE A 99 -39.71 29.16 23.82
N GLN A 100 -39.86 28.85 25.11
CA GLN A 100 -39.39 29.70 26.20
C GLN A 100 -37.91 30.08 26.04
N THR A 101 -37.63 31.35 26.28
CA THR A 101 -36.28 31.93 26.28
C THR A 101 -35.94 32.42 27.68
N GLY A 102 -34.64 32.49 28.01
CA GLY A 102 -34.17 32.85 29.35
C GLY A 102 -34.07 31.66 30.31
N ALA A 103 -33.76 31.96 31.58
CA ALA A 103 -33.65 30.95 32.62
C ALA A 103 -35.04 30.38 32.96
N PRO A 104 -35.18 29.06 33.18
CA PRO A 104 -36.45 28.52 33.62
C PRO A 104 -36.80 29.08 35.00
N LYS A 105 -38.10 29.33 35.22
CA LYS A 105 -38.62 29.89 36.47
C LYS A 105 -38.17 29.00 37.63
N GLY A 106 -37.42 29.56 38.59
CA GLY A 106 -36.93 28.84 39.76
C GLY A 106 -35.59 28.12 39.60
N SER A 107 -34.83 28.31 38.51
CA SER A 107 -33.48 27.76 38.41
C SER A 107 -32.54 28.41 39.44
N LYS A 108 -31.87 27.59 40.26
CA LYS A 108 -30.73 28.05 41.06
C LYS A 108 -29.61 28.44 40.08
N GLY A 109 -29.34 29.74 39.97
CA GLY A 109 -28.25 30.27 39.16
C GLY A 109 -26.88 29.77 39.64
N PRO A 110 -25.80 30.00 38.88
CA PRO A 110 -24.47 29.58 39.30
C PRO A 110 -24.11 30.24 40.63
N THR A 111 -23.78 29.43 41.63
CA THR A 111 -23.24 29.91 42.90
C THR A 111 -21.81 30.39 42.65
N VAL A 112 -21.64 31.66 42.27
CA VAL A 112 -20.34 32.30 42.24
C VAL A 112 -19.77 32.29 43.67
N LYS A 113 -18.66 31.59 43.88
CA LYS A 113 -17.91 31.69 45.14
C LYS A 113 -17.25 33.07 45.12
N SER A 114 -17.73 34.00 45.93
CA SER A 114 -17.02 35.24 46.23
C SER A 114 -15.68 34.86 46.86
N SER A 115 -14.59 35.36 46.24
CA SER A 115 -13.21 35.18 46.70
C SER A 115 -12.99 35.69 48.12
#